data_AF-A0A941MEE4-F1
#
_entry.id   AF-A0A941MEE4-F1
#
_cell.length_a   1.000
_cell.length_b   1.000
_cell.length_c   1.000
_cell.angle_alpha   90.00
_cell.angle_beta   90.00
_cell.angle_gamma   90.00
#
_symmetry.space_group_name_H-M   'P 1'
#
loop_
_entity.id
_entity.type
_entity.pdbx_description
1 polymer ?
#
loop_
_entity_poly.entity_id
_entity_poly.type
_entity_poly.pdbx_seq_one_letter_code
_entity_poly.pdbx_strand_id
1 'polypeptide(L)'
;GVDGVVVRNRESSDIEALKVAGLFVAIGHTPATSVFAGQLPTKNGGYLVTAPDSTATDIPGVFAAGDVTDDVFRQAVTAAGMGCMAALEAERFLAGLPLVVELSREDEIAAKMGNSLARPDLTDREAM
;
A
#
# COMPACT_ATOMS: atom_id res chain seq x y z
N GLY A 1 4.10 33.88 11.37
CA GLY A 1 3.18 33.81 12.51
C GLY A 1 1.83 34.36 12.09
N VAL A 2 0.83 34.26 12.96
CA VAL A 2 -0.43 35.00 12.82
C VAL A 2 -0.39 36.21 13.76
N ASP A 3 -1.18 37.24 13.49
CA ASP A 3 -1.22 38.45 14.33
C ASP A 3 -2.38 38.44 15.36
N GLY A 4 -3.30 37.49 15.21
CA GLY A 4 -4.47 37.31 16.07
C GLY A 4 -5.49 36.35 15.48
N VAL A 5 -6.56 36.10 16.22
CA VAL A 5 -7.72 35.30 15.79
C VAL A 5 -9.01 36.03 16.15
N VAL A 6 -10.04 35.86 15.32
CA VAL A 6 -11.40 36.32 15.64
C VAL A 6 -12.20 35.10 16.06
N VAL A 7 -12.75 35.14 17.27
CA VAL A 7 -13.55 34.05 17.84
C VAL A 7 -15.00 34.47 17.93
N ARG A 8 -15.90 33.51 17.77
CA ARG A 8 -17.34 33.68 17.99
C ARG A 8 -17.76 32.76 19.12
N ASN A 9 -18.43 33.32 20.13
CA ASN A 9 -19.10 32.54 21.15
C ASN A 9 -20.27 31.76 20.51
N ARG A 10 -20.33 30.44 20.68
CA ARG A 10 -21.37 29.60 20.04
C ARG A 10 -22.77 29.78 20.67
N GLU A 11 -22.84 30.24 21.92
CA GLU A 11 -24.10 30.42 22.66
C GLU A 11 -24.61 31.86 22.52
N SER A 12 -23.77 32.85 22.81
CA SER A 12 -24.19 34.27 22.76
C SER A 12 -24.08 34.91 21.38
N SER A 13 -23.34 34.28 20.45
CA SER A 13 -22.96 34.84 19.13
C SER A 13 -22.06 36.08 19.17
N ASP A 14 -21.57 36.47 20.35
CA ASP A 14 -20.61 37.57 20.48
C ASP A 14 -19.31 37.28 19.73
N ILE A 15 -18.71 38.34 19.19
CA ILE A 15 -17.48 38.27 18.42
C ILE A 15 -16.39 39.04 19.15
N GLU A 16 -15.23 38.42 19.31
CA GLU A 16 -14.06 38.99 19.96
C GLU A 16 -12.81 38.78 19.11
N ALA A 17 -11.91 39.78 19.11
CA ALA A 17 -10.59 39.67 18.48
C ALA A 17 -9.52 39.43 19.55
N LEU A 18 -8.81 38.31 19.46
CA LEU A 18 -7.73 37.92 20.36
C LEU A 18 -6.39 38.13 19.68
N LYS A 19 -5.49 38.88 20.34
CA LYS A 19 -4.13 39.11 19.86
C LYS A 19 -3.22 37.95 20.28
N VAL A 20 -2.78 37.14 19.32
CA VAL A 20 -1.93 35.96 19.53
C VAL A 20 -0.89 35.85 18.42
N ALA A 21 0.29 35.30 18.73
CA ALA A 21 1.37 35.15 17.75
C ALA A 21 1.32 33.82 16.96
N GLY A 22 0.50 32.86 17.41
CA GLY A 22 0.43 31.51 16.87
C GLY A 22 -0.96 30.88 17.09
N LEU A 23 -1.37 30.06 16.12
CA LEU A 23 -2.59 29.25 16.16
C LEU A 23 -2.24 27.81 15.77
N PHE A 24 -2.64 26.85 16.59
CA PHE A 24 -2.45 25.42 16.34
C PHE A 24 -3.83 24.75 16.25
N VAL A 25 -4.13 24.16 15.10
CA VAL A 25 -5.41 23.47 14.87
C VAL A 25 -5.22 21.98 15.16
N ALA A 26 -5.87 21.49 16.22
CA ALA A 26 -5.72 20.12 16.71
C ALA A 26 -7.06 19.35 16.69
N ILE A 27 -7.76 19.37 15.56
CA ILE A 27 -9.08 18.71 15.38
C ILE A 27 -8.98 17.25 14.92
N GLY A 28 -7.76 16.70 14.82
CA GLY A 28 -7.50 15.37 14.26
C GLY A 28 -7.11 15.42 12.79
N HIS A 29 -6.96 14.23 12.20
CA HIS A 29 -6.53 14.06 10.81
C HIS A 29 -7.51 13.13 10.09
N THR A 30 -7.74 13.40 8.80
CA THR A 30 -8.51 12.54 7.90
C THR A 30 -7.53 11.82 6.98
N PRO A 31 -7.26 10.52 7.18
CA PRO A 31 -6.37 9.77 6.31
C PRO A 31 -6.99 9.59 4.91
N ALA A 32 -6.15 9.53 3.88
CA ALA A 32 -6.57 9.43 2.48
C ALA A 32 -7.01 7.99 2.09
N THR A 33 -7.99 7.43 2.80
CA THR A 33 -8.43 6.03 2.64
C THR A 33 -9.68 5.85 1.80
N SER A 34 -10.26 6.93 1.26
CA SER A 34 -11.50 6.90 0.48
C SER A 34 -11.44 5.96 -0.73
N VAL A 35 -10.28 5.84 -1.37
CA VAL A 35 -10.06 4.94 -2.53
C VAL A 35 -10.13 3.45 -2.16
N PHE A 36 -10.01 3.12 -0.87
CA PHE A 36 -10.04 1.74 -0.36
C PHE A 36 -11.33 1.42 0.41
N ALA A 37 -12.30 2.33 0.41
CA ALA A 37 -13.56 2.16 1.12
C ALA A 37 -14.30 0.89 0.67
N GLY A 38 -14.66 0.04 1.62
CA GLY A 38 -15.32 -1.25 1.37
C GLY A 38 -14.41 -2.35 0.82
N GLN A 39 -13.13 -2.06 0.56
CA GLN A 39 -12.15 -3.02 0.06
C GLN A 39 -11.15 -3.43 1.15
N LEU A 40 -10.68 -2.47 1.95
CA LEU A 40 -9.77 -2.72 3.06
C LEU A 40 -10.39 -2.33 4.40
N PRO A 41 -10.14 -3.11 5.47
CA PRO A 41 -10.57 -2.75 6.81
C PRO A 41 -9.87 -1.47 7.30
N THR A 42 -10.60 -0.69 8.08
CA THR A 42 -10.08 0.55 8.70
C THR A 42 -10.26 0.50 10.21
N LYS A 43 -9.31 1.10 10.94
CA LYS A 43 -9.40 1.38 12.37
C LYS A 43 -10.46 2.43 12.65
N ASN A 44 -10.81 2.59 13.92
CA ASN A 44 -11.55 3.77 14.39
C ASN A 44 -10.76 5.04 14.02
N GLY A 45 -11.37 5.92 13.22
CA GLY A 45 -10.71 7.11 12.66
C GLY A 45 -10.31 7.00 11.19
N GLY A 46 -10.59 5.88 10.53
CA GLY A 46 -10.48 5.74 9.07
C GLY A 46 -9.10 5.35 8.55
N TYR A 47 -8.14 5.03 9.42
CA TYR A 47 -6.81 4.56 9.05
C TYR A 47 -6.85 3.10 8.60
N LEU A 48 -6.01 2.70 7.64
CA LEU A 48 -5.94 1.31 7.20
C LEU A 48 -5.42 0.41 8.33
N VAL A 49 -5.95 -0.81 8.40
CA VAL A 49 -5.42 -1.86 9.28
C VAL A 49 -4.24 -2.54 8.57
N THR A 50 -3.14 -2.73 9.29
CA THR A 50 -2.00 -3.55 8.87
C THR A 50 -1.70 -4.61 9.93
N ALA A 51 -1.01 -5.68 9.53
CA ALA A 51 -0.55 -6.70 10.47
C ALA A 51 0.47 -6.13 11.48
N PRO A 52 0.57 -6.70 12.70
CA PRO A 52 1.57 -6.29 13.68
C PRO A 52 2.98 -6.37 13.11
N ASP A 53 3.79 -5.34 13.38
CA ASP A 53 5.18 -5.22 12.93
C ASP A 53 5.38 -5.42 11.40
N SER A 54 4.35 -5.11 10.61
CA SER A 54 4.32 -5.29 9.15
C SER A 54 3.50 -4.19 8.47
N THR A 55 3.66 -4.05 7.16
CA THR A 55 2.85 -3.16 6.31
C THR A 55 1.77 -3.90 5.53
N ALA A 56 1.72 -5.23 5.65
CA ALA A 56 0.75 -6.06 4.98
C ALA A 56 -0.69 -5.73 5.43
N THR A 57 -1.58 -5.60 4.46
CA THR A 57 -3.03 -5.46 4.70
C THR A 57 -3.72 -6.82 4.64
N ASP A 58 -5.04 -6.85 4.80
CA ASP A 58 -5.86 -8.07 4.67
C ASP A 58 -5.84 -8.67 3.25
N ILE A 59 -5.44 -7.89 2.23
CA ILE A 59 -5.36 -8.37 0.85
C ILE A 59 -3.88 -8.67 0.52
N PRO A 60 -3.54 -9.94 0.19
CA PRO A 60 -2.18 -10.29 -0.22
C PRO A 60 -1.70 -9.47 -1.42
N GLY A 61 -0.49 -8.93 -1.33
CA GLY A 61 0.09 -8.05 -2.34
C GLY A 61 -0.30 -6.58 -2.21
N VAL A 62 -1.15 -6.23 -1.24
CA VAL A 62 -1.49 -4.84 -0.90
C VAL A 62 -0.85 -4.47 0.44
N PHE A 63 -0.07 -3.40 0.42
CA PHE A 63 0.71 -2.91 1.57
C PHE A 63 0.36 -1.44 1.85
N ALA A 64 0.38 -1.03 3.12
CA ALA A 64 0.09 0.33 3.55
C ALA A 64 1.20 0.87 4.46
N ALA A 65 1.70 2.08 4.18
CA ALA A 65 2.80 2.69 4.90
C ALA A 65 2.57 4.19 5.17
N GLY A 66 3.11 4.67 6.29
CA GLY A 66 2.98 6.06 6.73
C GLY A 66 1.62 6.41 7.32
N ASP A 67 1.28 7.69 7.33
CA ASP A 67 0.11 8.26 8.01
C ASP A 67 -1.24 7.68 7.58
N VAL A 68 -1.31 6.94 6.46
CA VAL A 68 -2.54 6.24 6.05
C VAL A 68 -2.88 5.08 7.00
N THR A 69 -1.90 4.53 7.71
CA THR A 69 -2.04 3.46 8.71
C THR A 69 -1.52 3.86 10.10
N ASP A 70 -0.55 4.79 10.18
CA ASP A 70 0.00 5.32 11.42
C ASP A 70 -0.88 6.44 12.02
N ASP A 71 -1.66 6.06 13.02
CA ASP A 71 -2.50 6.97 13.81
C ASP A 71 -1.82 7.51 15.07
N VAL A 72 -0.56 7.11 15.34
CA VAL A 72 0.15 7.38 16.59
C VAL A 72 1.28 8.39 16.42
N PHE A 73 2.23 8.15 15.51
CA PHE A 73 3.45 8.96 15.44
C PHE A 73 3.33 10.11 14.44
N ARG A 74 2.85 9.83 13.22
CA ARG A 74 2.66 10.83 12.15
C ARG A 74 3.89 11.71 11.92
N GLN A 75 5.06 11.06 11.86
CA GLN A 75 6.34 11.75 11.63
C GLN A 75 6.91 11.33 10.28
N ALA A 76 7.57 12.27 9.60
CA ALA A 76 8.21 11.99 8.32
C ALA A 76 9.20 10.79 8.40
N VAL A 77 9.93 10.67 9.51
CA VAL A 77 10.89 9.57 9.70
C VAL A 77 10.21 8.21 9.92
N THR A 78 9.08 8.17 10.64
CA THR A 78 8.33 6.91 10.84
C THR A 78 7.69 6.49 9.52
N ALA A 79 7.10 7.43 8.78
CA ALA A 79 6.55 7.17 7.45
C ALA A 79 7.61 6.67 6.47
N ALA A 80 8.82 7.25 6.46
CA ALA A 80 9.92 6.78 5.63
C ALA A 80 10.36 5.35 6.00
N GLY A 81 10.46 5.04 7.30
CA GLY A 81 10.76 3.70 7.78
C GLY A 81 9.73 2.66 7.34
N MET A 82 8.45 2.97 7.50
CA MET A 82 7.36 2.10 7.02
C MET A 82 7.37 1.94 5.50
N GLY A 83 7.70 3.00 4.76
CA GLY A 83 7.85 2.93 3.30
C GLY A 83 8.93 1.93 2.88
N CYS A 84 10.05 1.91 3.60
CA CYS A 84 11.11 0.90 3.41
C CYS A 84 10.60 -0.51 3.70
N MET A 85 9.87 -0.70 4.80
CA MET A 85 9.25 -2.00 5.12
C MET A 85 8.31 -2.48 4.02
N ALA A 86 7.41 -1.61 3.53
CA ALA A 86 6.47 -1.95 2.46
C ALA A 86 7.17 -2.31 1.15
N ALA A 87 8.24 -1.59 0.79
CA ALA A 87 9.02 -1.91 -0.39
C ALA A 87 9.65 -3.31 -0.30
N LEU A 88 10.23 -3.67 0.85
CA LEU A 88 10.85 -4.97 1.07
C LEU A 88 9.82 -6.11 1.14
N GLU A 89 8.66 -5.87 1.76
CA GLU A 89 7.58 -6.86 1.81
C GLU A 89 6.95 -7.08 0.43
N ALA A 90 6.76 -6.02 -0.35
CA ALA A 90 6.28 -6.11 -1.72
C ALA A 90 7.29 -6.84 -2.62
N GLU A 91 8.58 -6.54 -2.49
CA GLU A 91 9.64 -7.24 -3.23
C GLU A 91 9.62 -8.75 -2.94
N ARG A 92 9.60 -9.13 -1.66
CA ARG A 92 9.52 -10.54 -1.25
C ARG A 92 8.26 -11.22 -1.73
N PHE A 93 7.12 -10.53 -1.67
CA PHE A 93 5.85 -11.05 -2.17
C PHE A 93 5.96 -11.36 -3.67
N LEU A 94 6.47 -10.43 -4.46
CA LEU A 94 6.66 -10.60 -5.90
C LEU A 94 7.68 -11.70 -6.23
N ALA A 95 8.79 -11.78 -5.51
CA ALA A 95 9.80 -12.82 -5.69
C ALA A 95 9.26 -14.23 -5.38
N GLY A 96 8.28 -14.34 -4.49
CA GLY A 96 7.58 -15.59 -4.17
C GLY A 96 6.49 -16.00 -5.16
N LEU A 97 6.12 -15.12 -6.11
CA LEU A 97 5.16 -15.47 -7.15
C LEU A 97 5.83 -16.33 -8.21
N PRO A 98 5.09 -17.27 -8.83
CA PRO A 98 5.56 -17.96 -10.02
C PRO A 98 5.70 -16.93 -11.16
N LEU A 99 6.92 -16.42 -11.33
CA LEU A 99 7.28 -15.64 -12.51
C LEU A 99 7.08 -16.56 -13.70
N VAL A 100 6.15 -16.21 -14.58
CA VAL A 100 6.07 -16.83 -15.90
C VAL A 100 7.38 -16.47 -16.61
N VAL A 101 8.31 -17.41 -16.65
CA VAL A 101 9.58 -17.27 -17.37
C VAL A 101 9.38 -17.82 -18.78
N GLU A 102 9.62 -16.95 -19.76
CA GLU A 102 9.76 -17.13 -21.21
C GLU A 102 8.59 -17.76 -21.99
N LEU A 103 7.91 -16.93 -22.78
CA LEU A 103 7.48 -17.36 -24.11
C LEU A 103 8.75 -17.50 -24.95
N SER A 104 9.34 -18.70 -24.94
CA SER A 104 10.38 -19.04 -25.88
C SER A 104 9.77 -18.92 -27.29
N ARG A 105 10.49 -18.27 -28.22
CA ARG A 105 10.10 -18.19 -29.64
C ARG A 105 9.78 -19.56 -30.26
N GLU A 106 10.23 -20.63 -29.63
CA GLU A 106 9.96 -22.01 -30.00
C GLU A 106 8.47 -22.37 -29.87
N ASP A 107 7.74 -21.82 -28.90
CA ASP A 107 6.30 -22.06 -28.72
C ASP A 107 5.45 -21.37 -29.80
N GLU A 108 5.83 -20.16 -30.24
CA GLU A 108 5.20 -19.48 -31.38
C GLU A 108 5.49 -20.20 -32.71
N ILE A 109 6.70 -20.76 -32.88
CA ILE A 109 7.08 -21.51 -34.08
C ILE A 109 6.35 -22.86 -34.11
N ALA A 110 6.28 -23.59 -32.99
CA ALA A 110 5.57 -24.85 -32.89
C ALA A 110 4.06 -24.69 -33.15
N ALA A 111 3.45 -23.61 -32.64
CA ALA A 111 2.05 -23.28 -32.90
C ALA A 111 1.78 -22.92 -34.38
N LYS A 112 2.72 -22.23 -35.05
CA LYS A 112 2.62 -21.93 -36.50
C LYS A 112 2.94 -23.12 -37.40
N MET A 113 3.74 -24.07 -36.95
CA MET A 113 4.20 -25.24 -37.72
C MET A 113 3.28 -26.47 -37.57
N GLY A 114 2.18 -26.38 -36.82
CA GLY A 114 1.16 -27.44 -36.76
C GLY A 114 1.72 -28.82 -36.40
N ASN A 115 2.11 -29.02 -35.13
CA ASN A 115 2.40 -30.31 -34.49
C ASN A 115 3.00 -31.42 -35.40
N SER A 116 4.19 -31.18 -35.97
CA SER A 116 4.93 -32.22 -36.73
C SER A 116 6.24 -32.67 -36.08
N LEU A 117 6.61 -32.12 -34.92
CA LEU A 117 7.80 -32.55 -34.18
C LEU A 117 7.39 -33.08 -32.81
N ALA A 118 6.71 -34.23 -32.80
CA ALA A 118 6.75 -35.09 -31.63
C ALA A 118 8.22 -35.42 -31.35
N ARG A 119 8.74 -35.02 -30.17
CA ARG A 119 10.05 -35.47 -29.72
C ARG A 119 10.01 -37.01 -29.69
N PRO A 120 11.00 -37.72 -30.27
CA PRO A 120 11.07 -39.16 -30.11
C PRO A 120 11.21 -39.47 -28.62
N ASP A 121 10.37 -40.39 -28.15
CA ASP A 121 10.51 -41.00 -26.84
C ASP A 121 11.92 -41.60 -26.71
N LEU A 122 12.68 -41.14 -25.72
CA LEU A 122 14.05 -41.57 -25.44
C LEU A 122 14.11 -42.72 -24.41
N THR A 123 13.00 -43.40 -24.09
CA THR A 123 13.00 -44.51 -23.12
C THR A 123 13.44 -45.88 -23.68
N ASP A 124 13.67 -46.02 -24.99
CA ASP A 124 14.06 -47.31 -25.61
C ASP A 124 15.57 -47.45 -25.96
N ARG A 125 16.48 -47.12 -25.03
CA ARG A 125 17.93 -47.36 -25.22
C ARG A 125 18.67 -48.03 -24.04
N GLU A 126 18.00 -48.90 -23.28
CA GLU A 126 18.66 -49.80 -22.32
C GLU A 126 18.27 -51.28 -22.48
N ALA A 127 18.23 -51.79 -23.72
CA ALA A 127 18.17 -53.22 -23.98
C ALA A 127 18.86 -53.62 -25.30
N MET A 128 20.20 -53.60 -25.33
CA MET A 128 21.03 -54.60 -26.01
C MET A 128 22.46 -54.59 -25.49
#